data_AF-A0A819FTC9-F1
#
_entry.id   AF-A0A819FTC9-F1
#
_cell.length_a   1.000
_cell.length_b   1.000
_cell.length_c   1.000
_cell.angle_alpha   90.00
_cell.angle_beta   90.00
_cell.angle_gamma   90.00
#
_symmetry.space_group_name_H-M   'P 1'
#
loop_
_entity.id
_entity.type
_entity.pdbx_description
1 polymer ?
#
loop_
_entity_poly.entity_id
_entity_poly.type
_entity_poly.pdbx_seq_one_letter_code
_entity_poly.pdbx_strand_id
1 'polypeptide(L)' 'LYKNDAIDYRYHNYSEMTSILQDLASRYPSKASLVEIGKSQGGKSLLAMALSAYAPKQ' A
#
# COMPACT_ATOMS: atom_id res chain seq x y z
N LEU A 1 5.97 -7.60 -24.41
CA LEU A 1 5.26 -6.32 -24.69
C LEU A 1 3.78 -6.62 -24.44
N TYR A 2 3.27 -6.67 -23.21
CA TYR A 2 3.19 -5.65 -22.16
C TYR A 2 3.47 -6.28 -20.79
N LYS A 3 4.37 -5.72 -19.97
CA LYS A 3 4.28 -5.92 -18.52
C LYS A 3 3.08 -5.08 -18.11
N ASN A 4 1.96 -5.71 -17.78
CA ASN A 4 0.85 -4.97 -17.22
C ASN A 4 1.32 -4.43 -15.87
N ASP A 5 1.48 -3.11 -15.77
CA ASP A 5 1.59 -2.36 -14.51
C ASP A 5 0.27 -2.39 -13.70
N ALA A 6 -0.65 -3.31 -14.05
CA ALA A 6 -1.90 -3.54 -13.38
C ALA A 6 -1.67 -4.58 -12.28
N ILE A 7 -2.02 -4.21 -11.06
CA ILE A 7 -2.19 -5.15 -9.95
C ILE A 7 -3.21 -6.19 -10.40
N ASP A 8 -2.77 -7.44 -10.56
CA ASP A 8 -3.64 -8.52 -11.05
C ASP A 8 -4.71 -8.91 -10.02
N TYR A 9 -5.89 -9.30 -10.50
CA TYR A 9 -7.04 -9.67 -9.66
C TYR A 9 -6.92 -11.13 -9.20
N ARG A 10 -6.01 -11.39 -8.27
CA ARG A 10 -5.77 -12.71 -7.67
C ARG A 10 -5.50 -12.60 -6.17
N TYR A 11 -5.36 -13.76 -5.51
CA TYR A 11 -4.84 -13.78 -4.15
C TYR A 11 -3.39 -13.31 -4.11
N HIS A 12 -3.12 -12.35 -3.22
CA HIS A 12 -1.79 -11.83 -2.93
C HIS A 12 -1.39 -12.27 -1.53
N ASN A 13 -0.19 -12.82 -1.40
CA ASN A 13 0.36 -13.10 -0.09
C ASN A 13 0.81 -11.80 0.62
N TYR A 14 1.30 -11.92 1.85
CA TYR A 14 1.69 -10.77 2.66
C TYR A 14 2.78 -9.88 2.02
N SER A 15 3.84 -10.47 1.47
CA SER A 15 4.94 -9.69 0.88
C SER A 15 4.54 -9.03 -0.43
N GLU A 16 3.74 -9.72 -1.25
CA GLU A 16 3.16 -9.17 -2.48
C GLU A 16 2.26 -7.96 -2.17
N MET A 17 1.31 -8.11 -1.25
CA MET A 17 0.43 -7.01 -0.85
C MET A 17 1.20 -5.84 -0.22
N THR A 18 2.20 -6.13 0.61
CA THR A 18 3.05 -5.07 1.20
C THR A 18 3.77 -4.27 0.12
N SER A 19 4.34 -4.95 -0.89
CA SER A 19 5.05 -4.30 -1.99
C SER A 19 4.10 -3.44 -2.83
N ILE A 20 2.88 -3.93 -3.09
CA ILE A 20 1.84 -3.17 -3.81
C ILE A 20 1.47 -1.89 -3.04
N LEU A 21 1.25 -1.99 -1.73
CA LEU A 21 0.88 -0.83 -0.92
C LEU A 21 2.00 0.21 -0.85
N GLN A 22 3.26 -0.23 -0.77
CA GLN A 22 4.43 0.65 -0.80
C GLN A 22 4.60 1.34 -2.15
N ASP A 23 4.45 0.62 -3.26
CA ASP A 23 4.49 1.19 -4.62
C ASP A 23 3.41 2.26 -4.80
N LEU A 24 2.17 1.99 -4.39
CA LEU A 24 1.07 2.94 -4.47
C LEU A 24 1.32 4.22 -3.65
N ALA A 25 1.82 4.09 -2.42
CA ALA A 25 2.18 5.24 -1.59
C ALA A 25 3.34 6.04 -2.22
N SER A 26 4.32 5.37 -2.81
CA SER A 26 5.45 6.03 -3.50
C SER A 26 5.03 6.72 -4.79
N ARG A 27 4.07 6.16 -5.55
CA ARG A 27 3.59 6.72 -6.82
C ARG A 27 2.64 7.89 -6.62
N TYR A 28 1.92 7.92 -5.50
CA TYR A 28 0.92 8.95 -5.21
C TYR A 28 1.14 9.60 -3.84
N PRO A 29 2.31 10.19 -3.56
CA PRO A 29 2.67 10.66 -2.21
C PRO A 29 1.78 11.78 -1.66
N SER A 30 1.08 12.52 -2.52
CA SER A 30 0.12 13.57 -2.11
C SER A 30 -1.30 13.07 -1.87
N LYS A 31 -1.62 11.81 -2.24
CA LYS A 31 -2.97 11.25 -2.19
C LYS A 31 -3.08 9.95 -1.41
N ALA A 32 -1.99 9.21 -1.28
CA ALA A 32 -1.92 7.94 -0.60
C ALA A 32 -0.81 7.97 0.45
N SER A 33 -1.13 7.52 1.66
CA SER A 33 -0.17 7.35 2.73
C SER A 33 -0.32 5.96 3.32
N LEU A 34 0.79 5.21 3.36
CA LEU A 34 0.84 3.91 3.97
C LEU A 34 1.28 4.07 5.43
N VAL A 35 0.46 3.60 6.36
CA VAL A 35 0.74 3.68 7.80
C VAL A 35 0.70 2.30 8.44
N GLU A 36 1.59 2.08 9.40
CA GLU A 36 1.53 0.91 10.28
C GLU A 36 0.64 1.25 11.46
N ILE A 37 -0.41 0.45 11.68
CA ILE A 37 -1.38 0.64 12.76
C ILE A 37 -1.20 -0.38 13.89
N GLY A 38 -0.15 -1.20 13.81
CA GLY A 38 0.20 -2.20 14.81
C GLY A 38 0.89 -3.41 14.21
N LYS A 39 1.06 -4.44 15.05
CA LYS A 39 1.57 -5.75 14.66
C LYS A 39 0.54 -6.84 14.95
N SER A 40 0.47 -7.85 14.11
CA SER A 40 -0.25 -9.08 14.42
C SER A 40 0.44 -9.85 15.55
N GLN A 41 -0.24 -10.85 16.12
CA GLN A 41 0.38 -11.75 17.10
C GLN A 41 1.68 -12.39 16.58
N GLY A 42 1.74 -12.68 15.28
CA GLY A 42 2.94 -13.23 14.61
C GLY A 42 3.96 -12.18 14.18
N GLY A 43 3.86 -10.94 14.65
CA GLY A 43 4.85 -9.87 14.40
C GLY A 43 4.76 -9.20 13.02
N LYS A 44 3.82 -9.60 12.17
CA LYS A 44 3.63 -8.94 10.86
C LYS A 44 3.00 -7.56 11.04
N SER A 45 3.48 -6.56 10.31
CA SER A 45 2.86 -5.22 10.31
C SER A 45 1.41 -5.29 9.82
N LEU A 46 0.52 -4.64 10.55
CA LEU A 46 -0.83 -4.32 10.12
C LEU A 46 -0.76 -2.97 9.41
N LEU A 47 -0.96 -2.99 8.10
CA LEU A 47 -0.83 -1.81 7.25
C LEU A 47 -2.21 -1.28 6.87
N ALA A 48 -2.37 0.04 6.95
CA ALA A 48 -3.54 0.75 6.43
C ALA A 48 -3.10 1.75 5.36
N MET A 49 -3.87 1.85 4.27
CA MET A 49 -3.67 2.86 3.25
C MET A 49 -4.71 3.96 3.43
N ALA A 50 -4.26 5.14 3.85
CA ALA A 50 -5.09 6.32 3.89
C ALA A 50 -5.12 6.96 2.49
N LEU A 51 -6.32 7.26 2.00
CA LEU A 51 -6.54 7.94 0.72
C LEU A 51 -7.22 9.28 0.96
N SER A 52 -6.73 10.34 0.32
CA SER A 52 -7.28 11.68 0.42
C SER A 52 -7.16 12.41 -0.92
N ALA A 53 -8.18 13.18 -1.28
CA ALA A 53 -8.12 14.10 -2.42
C ALA A 53 -7.30 15.36 -2.10
N TYR A 54 -7.09 15.65 -0.81
CA TYR A 54 -6.36 16.80 -0.31
C TYR A 54 -4.96 16.37 0.11
N ALA A 55 -3.97 17.20 -0.20
CA ALA A 55 -2.62 17.03 0.32
C ALA A 55 -2.64 17.04 1.87
N PRO A 56 -1.71 16.31 2.52
CA PRO A 56 -1.57 16.36 3.97
C PRO A 56 -1.48 17.82 4.43
N LYS A 57 -2.28 18.20 5.43
CA LYS A 57 -2.12 19.51 6.07
C LYS A 57 -0.75 19.51 6.75
N GLN A 58 0.11 20.45 6.34
CA GLN A 58 1.41 20.72 6.97
C GLN A 58 1.23 21.10 8.44
#